data_AF-A0A9D6Y729-F1
#
_entry.id   AF-A0A9D6Y729-F1
#
_cell.length_a   1.000
_cell.length_b   1.000
_cell.length_c   1.000
_cell.angle_alpha   90.00
_cell.angle_beta   90.00
_cell.angle_gamma   90.00
#
_symmetry.space_group_name_H-M   'P 1'
#
loop_
_entity.id
_entity.type
_entity.pdbx_description
1 polymer ?
#
loop_
_entity_poly.entity_id
_entity_poly.type
_entity_poly.pdbx_seq_one_letter_code
_entity_poly.pdbx_strand_id
1 'polypeptide(L)' 'MASGKSDELKGRVKEAAGALTGDRKLKREGKADQAVGKIKQKVEKVIDKVRDALS' A
#
# COMPACT_ATOMS: atom_id res chain seq x y z
N MET A 1 3.61 12.19 -5.78
CA MET A 1 3.20 10.78 -5.91
C MET A 1 4.25 9.80 -5.31
N ALA A 2 4.64 9.93 -4.04
CA ALA A 2 5.61 9.01 -3.40
C ALA A 2 4.97 8.04 -2.38
N SER A 3 3.72 8.28 -1.97
CA SER A 3 3.13 7.61 -0.80
C SER A 3 2.63 6.19 -1.11
N GLY A 4 1.97 5.96 -2.25
CA GLY A 4 1.36 4.65 -2.57
C GLY A 4 2.35 3.52 -2.80
N LYS A 5 3.55 3.80 -3.35
CA LYS A 5 4.62 2.79 -3.51
C LYS A 5 5.38 2.55 -2.21
N SER A 6 5.54 3.58 -1.39
CA SER A 6 6.22 3.49 -0.10
C SER A 6 5.40 2.66 0.91
N ASP A 7 4.08 2.86 0.96
CA ASP A 7 3.17 2.07 1.80
C ASP A 7 3.18 0.58 1.40
N GLU A 8 3.18 0.27 0.09
CA GLU A 8 3.24 -1.11 -0.39
C GLU A 8 4.57 -1.79 -0.03
N LEU A 9 5.70 -1.11 -0.25
CA LEU A 9 7.03 -1.64 0.07
C LEU A 9 7.18 -1.89 1.58
N LYS A 10 6.76 -0.91 2.40
CA LYS A 10 6.77 -1.03 3.87
C LYS A 10 5.93 -2.20 4.34
N GLY A 11 4.77 -2.40 3.72
CA GLY A 11 3.91 -3.54 4.02
C GLY A 11 4.54 -4.89 3.68
N ARG A 12 5.25 -5.00 2.54
CA ARG A 12 6.00 -6.23 2.19
C ARG A 12 7.12 -6.53 3.19
N VAL A 13 7.86 -5.50 3.61
CA VAL A 13 8.93 -5.63 4.61
C VAL A 13 8.37 -6.11 5.95
N LYS A 14 7.29 -5.50 6.43
CA LYS A 14 6.62 -5.93 7.68
C LYS A 14 6.08 -7.36 7.59
N GLU A 15 5.51 -7.73 6.45
CA GLU A 15 5.00 -9.08 6.23
C GLU A 15 6.14 -10.12 6.27
N ALA A 16 7.23 -9.84 5.57
CA ALA A 16 8.41 -10.70 5.55
C ALA A 16 9.06 -10.81 6.94
N ALA A 17 9.25 -9.67 7.62
CA ALA A 17 9.80 -9.63 8.97
C ALA A 17 8.93 -10.45 9.95
N GLY A 18 7.60 -10.27 9.93
CA GLY A 18 6.69 -11.03 10.77
C GLY A 18 6.63 -12.52 10.43
N ALA A 19 6.81 -12.90 9.16
CA ALA A 19 6.91 -14.30 8.76
C ALA A 19 8.23 -14.93 9.25
N LEU A 20 9.34 -14.18 9.22
CA LEU A 20 10.66 -14.63 9.66
C LEU A 20 10.77 -14.73 11.19
N THR A 21 10.21 -13.77 11.92
CA THR A 21 10.27 -13.74 13.40
C THR A 21 9.11 -14.48 14.07
N GLY A 22 8.12 -14.97 13.30
CA GLY A 22 6.90 -15.55 13.84
C GLY A 22 5.91 -14.53 14.42
N ASP A 23 6.17 -13.23 14.25
CA ASP A 23 5.30 -12.16 14.73
C ASP A 23 4.06 -11.99 13.82
N ARG A 24 2.93 -12.52 14.31
CA ARG A 24 1.63 -12.44 13.64
C ARG A 24 1.11 -11.01 13.49
N LYS A 25 1.47 -10.09 14.40
CA LYS A 25 1.05 -8.68 14.34
C LYS A 25 1.76 -8.00 13.18
N LEU A 26 3.07 -8.13 13.09
CA LEU A 26 3.90 -7.59 11.99
C LEU A 26 3.43 -8.13 10.64
N LYS A 27 3.11 -9.43 10.56
CA LYS A 27 2.56 -10.04 9.34
C LYS A 27 1.22 -9.43 8.93
N ARG A 28 0.32 -9.21 9.89
CA ARG A 28 -1.00 -8.59 9.64
C ARG A 28 -0.90 -7.12 9.24
N GLU A 29 -0.08 -6.36 9.95
CA GLU A 29 0.17 -4.94 9.62
C GLU A 29 0.75 -4.82 8.22
N GLY A 30 1.70 -5.68 7.86
CA GLY A 30 2.28 -5.68 6.52
C GLY A 30 1.26 -5.89 5.40
N LYS A 31 0.33 -6.84 5.59
CA LYS A 31 -0.78 -7.06 4.65
C LYS A 31 -1.75 -5.89 4.58
N ALA A 32 -2.06 -5.27 5.72
CA ALA A 32 -2.95 -4.11 5.79
C ALA A 32 -2.34 -2.91 5.05
N ASP A 33 -1.06 -2.62 5.29
CA ASP A 33 -0.34 -1.53 4.64
C ASP A 33 -0.29 -1.71 3.11
N GLN A 34 -0.05 -2.94 2.63
CA GLN A 34 -0.14 -3.26 1.20
C GLN A 34 -1.54 -3.04 0.62
N ALA A 35 -2.59 -3.44 1.33
CA ALA A 35 -3.96 -3.28 0.88
C ALA A 35 -4.35 -1.79 0.78
N VAL A 36 -4.01 -1.00 1.81
CA VAL A 36 -4.24 0.44 1.84
C VAL A 36 -3.48 1.14 0.72
N GLY A 37 -2.21 0.79 0.51
CA GLY A 37 -1.40 1.34 -0.59
C GLY A 37 -2.04 1.10 -1.97
N LYS A 38 -2.54 -0.12 -2.22
CA LYS A 38 -3.24 -0.45 -3.48
C LYS A 38 -4.54 0.32 -3.66
N ILE A 39 -5.32 0.50 -2.58
CA ILE A 39 -6.56 1.28 -2.63
C ILE A 39 -6.25 2.74 -2.94
N LYS A 40 -5.31 3.36 -2.23
CA LYS A 40 -4.88 4.75 -2.48
C LYS A 40 -4.45 4.95 -3.93
N GLN A 41 -3.63 4.04 -4.48
CA GLN A 41 -3.21 4.13 -5.88
C GLN A 41 -4.37 4.02 -6.88
N LYS A 42 -5.36 3.16 -6.60
CA LYS A 42 -6.55 3.07 -7.45
C LYS A 42 -7.38 4.36 -7.40
N VAL A 43 -7.55 4.93 -6.21
CA VAL A 43 -8.29 6.18 -6.03
C VAL A 43 -7.56 7.35 -6.70
N GLU A 44 -6.25 7.50 -6.50
CA GLU A 44 -5.43 8.52 -7.19
C GLU A 44 -5.57 8.39 -8.72
N LYS A 45 -5.47 7.18 -9.28
CA LYS A 45 -5.64 6.96 -10.73
C LYS A 45 -7.02 7.35 -11.25
N VAL A 46 -8.08 7.14 -10.46
CA VAL A 46 -9.44 7.56 -10.82
C VAL A 46 -9.55 9.08 -10.80
N ILE A 47 -9.04 9.72 -9.74
CA ILE A 47 -9.03 11.18 -9.61
C ILE A 47 -8.23 11.82 -10.75
N ASP A 48 -7.04 11.31 -11.05
CA ASP A 48 -6.19 11.81 -12.13
C ASP A 48 -6.91 11.71 -13.48
N LYS A 49 -7.55 10.57 -13.79
CA LYS A 49 -8.35 10.43 -15.02
C LYS A 49 -9.50 11.42 -15.13
N VAL A 50 -10.21 11.67 -14.02
CA VAL A 50 -11.31 12.64 -14.00
C VAL A 50 -10.75 14.05 -14.22
N ARG A 51 -9.61 14.36 -13.61
CA ARG A 51 -8.95 15.66 -13.75
C ARG A 51 -8.47 15.89 -15.18
N ASP A 52 -7.87 14.88 -15.81
CA ASP A 52 -7.45 14.93 -17.22
C ASP A 52 -8.65 15.11 -18.16
N ALA A 53 -9.79 14.48 -17.87
CA ALA A 53 -11.00 14.59 -18.71
C ALA A 53 -11.74 15.94 -18.57
N LEU A 54 -11.52 16.65 -17.46
CA LEU A 54 -12.08 17.98 -17.21
C LEU A 54 -11.17 19.13 -17.69
N SER A 55 -9.93 18.81 -18.10
CA SER A 55 -8.93 19.76 -18.60
C SER A 55 -9.01 19.86 -20.13
#